data_AF-A0A1E4T6U1-F1
#
_entry.id   AF-A0A1E4T6U1-F1
#
_cell.length_a   1.000
_cell.length_b   1.000
_cell.length_c   1.000
_cell.angle_alpha   90.00
_cell.angle_beta   90.00
_cell.angle_gamma   90.00
#
_symmetry.space_group_name_H-M   'P 1'
#
loop_
_entity.id
_entity.type
_entity.pdbx_description
1 polymer ?
#
loop_
_entity_poly.entity_id
_entity_poly.type
_entity_poly.pdbx_seq_one_letter_code
_entity_poly.pdbx_strand_id
1 'polypeptide(L)'
;MFPRPSLPPKPSERSSSQRPQQDQSQTHIEEQIIDYDKLEYPLIPADITSSYLSELEPSMPKYFNDLGTQKLQELLQDQKLLQGYILKNPNFAKLHNDIIEKLTLQMEYTKKLLEKYESATQKKVESLNIRLSEYHEKLDAYNRLQVEMYDKLSKFSKDSVEKTMQQKLSLQDEKCKTILDQLLNRSSPVDEIEINHFVSEYKAERQTYYLMKEKLYRLYEDRVGGFD
;
A
#
# COMPACT_ATOMS: atom_id res chain seq x y z
N MET A 1 -17.48 0.08 37.06
CA MET A 1 -16.50 -0.92 36.56
C MET A 1 -15.99 -0.42 35.23
N PHE A 2 -14.73 0.00 35.16
CA PHE A 2 -14.11 0.45 33.90
C PHE A 2 -13.57 -0.77 33.13
N PRO A 3 -13.75 -0.83 31.80
CA PRO A 3 -13.21 -1.93 31.01
C PRO A 3 -11.68 -1.86 31.01
N ARG A 4 -11.02 -3.01 31.15
CA ARG A 4 -9.56 -3.10 31.09
C ARG A 4 -9.09 -2.78 29.66
N PRO A 5 -8.00 -2.02 29.48
CA PRO A 5 -7.41 -1.80 28.17
C PRO A 5 -6.86 -3.13 27.62
N SER A 6 -7.37 -3.56 26.47
CA SER A 6 -6.87 -4.72 25.74
C SER A 6 -5.56 -4.35 25.02
N LEU A 7 -4.52 -5.17 25.22
CA LEU A 7 -3.30 -5.06 24.44
C LEU A 7 -3.58 -5.31 22.95
N PRO A 8 -2.86 -4.65 22.03
CA PRO A 8 -2.97 -4.93 20.61
C PRO A 8 -2.60 -6.39 20.32
N PRO A 9 -3.30 -7.06 19.39
CA PRO A 9 -3.02 -8.46 19.08
C PRO A 9 -1.59 -8.63 18.55
N LYS A 10 -0.92 -9.69 19.01
CA LYS A 10 0.41 -10.10 18.53
C LYS A 10 0.35 -10.30 17.01
N PRO A 11 1.33 -9.83 16.22
CA PRO A 11 1.36 -10.07 14.79
C PRO A 11 1.38 -11.59 14.55
N SER A 12 0.28 -12.09 13.98
CA SER A 12 0.11 -13.51 13.70
C SER A 12 1.18 -13.97 12.71
N GLU A 13 1.99 -14.93 13.14
CA GLU A 13 2.87 -15.69 12.28
C GLU A 13 2.04 -16.33 11.16
N ARG A 14 2.56 -16.18 9.94
CA ARG A 14 1.98 -16.70 8.70
C ARG A 14 1.49 -18.13 8.87
N SER A 15 0.18 -18.30 8.83
CA SER A 15 -0.46 -19.55 8.46
C SER A 15 -1.17 -19.33 7.13
N SER A 16 -0.54 -19.89 6.10
CA SER A 16 -1.05 -20.28 4.79
C SER A 16 -2.53 -20.08 4.45
N SER A 17 -2.74 -19.52 3.25
CA SER A 17 -3.77 -19.93 2.29
C SER A 17 -5.21 -19.52 2.58
N GLN A 18 -5.52 -18.23 2.40
CA GLN A 18 -6.79 -17.85 1.78
C GLN A 18 -6.51 -16.85 0.67
N ARG A 19 -6.53 -17.38 -0.57
CA ARG A 19 -6.71 -16.62 -1.80
C ARG A 19 -7.94 -15.72 -1.59
N PRO A 20 -7.87 -14.41 -1.87
CA PRO A 20 -9.09 -13.63 -2.03
C PRO A 20 -9.89 -14.32 -3.14
N GLN A 21 -11.12 -14.72 -2.84
CA GLN A 21 -12.06 -15.09 -3.89
C GLN A 21 -12.10 -13.92 -4.87
N GLN A 22 -11.72 -14.20 -6.11
CA GLN A 22 -12.04 -13.34 -7.23
C GLN A 22 -13.55 -13.24 -7.24
N ASP A 23 -14.06 -12.10 -6.76
CA ASP A 23 -15.40 -11.67 -7.05
C ASP A 23 -15.49 -11.61 -8.57
N GLN A 24 -16.16 -12.60 -9.14
CA GLN A 24 -16.56 -12.60 -10.55
C GLN A 24 -17.68 -11.57 -10.71
N SER A 25 -17.35 -10.31 -10.47
CA SER A 25 -17.99 -9.22 -11.18
C SER A 25 -17.49 -9.36 -12.60
N GLN A 26 -18.18 -10.18 -13.40
CA GLN A 26 -18.19 -10.03 -14.83
C GLN A 26 -18.41 -8.53 -15.07
N THR A 27 -17.33 -7.83 -15.42
CA THR A 27 -17.45 -6.60 -16.18
C THR A 27 -18.12 -7.03 -17.46
N HIS A 28 -19.45 -7.05 -17.44
CA HIS A 28 -20.26 -6.72 -18.59
C HIS A 28 -19.67 -5.38 -19.04
N ILE A 29 -18.70 -5.44 -19.94
CA ILE A 29 -18.52 -4.40 -20.92
C ILE A 29 -19.81 -4.55 -21.72
N GLU A 30 -20.90 -3.94 -21.21
CA GLU A 30 -21.91 -3.43 -22.12
C GLU A 30 -21.08 -2.65 -23.12
N GLU A 31 -21.02 -3.15 -24.35
CA GLU A 31 -20.66 -2.36 -25.49
C GLU A 31 -21.56 -1.14 -25.40
N GLN A 32 -21.07 -0.08 -24.76
CA GLN A 32 -21.71 1.20 -24.77
C GLN A 32 -21.77 1.51 -26.25
N ILE A 33 -22.97 1.41 -26.82
CA ILE A 33 -23.28 1.92 -28.13
C ILE A 33 -22.85 3.38 -28.03
N ILE A 34 -21.65 3.69 -28.54
CA ILE A 34 -21.10 5.03 -28.49
C ILE A 34 -22.07 5.84 -29.33
N ASP A 35 -22.85 6.68 -28.67
CA ASP A 35 -23.80 7.58 -29.31
C ASP A 35 -22.95 8.63 -30.05
N TYR A 36 -22.66 8.35 -31.32
CA TYR A 36 -21.73 9.11 -32.15
C TYR A 36 -22.15 10.57 -32.31
N ASP A 37 -23.42 10.89 -32.06
CA ASP A 37 -23.99 12.24 -32.08
C ASP A 37 -23.78 13.04 -30.76
N LYS A 38 -23.34 12.39 -29.68
CA LYS A 38 -23.07 13.03 -28.37
C LYS A 38 -21.59 13.27 -28.11
N LEU A 39 -20.71 12.97 -29.06
CA LEU A 39 -19.29 13.22 -28.91
C LEU A 39 -18.98 14.71 -29.13
N GLU A 40 -18.22 15.31 -28.21
CA GLU A 40 -17.80 16.72 -28.27
C GLU A 40 -16.84 17.03 -29.44
N TYR A 41 -16.48 16.02 -30.24
CA TYR A 41 -15.51 16.16 -31.32
C TYR A 41 -16.04 15.55 -32.62
N PRO A 42 -15.72 16.17 -33.78
CA PRO A 42 -16.17 15.67 -35.06
C PRO A 42 -15.46 14.36 -35.37
N LEU A 43 -16.24 13.30 -35.58
CA LEU A 43 -15.73 12.05 -36.12
C LEU A 43 -15.57 12.15 -37.63
N ILE A 44 -14.46 11.60 -38.12
CA ILE A 44 -14.35 11.23 -39.53
C ILE A 44 -15.23 9.98 -39.68
N PRO A 45 -16.22 9.98 -40.59
CA PRO A 45 -17.06 8.81 -40.80
C PRO A 45 -16.17 7.58 -41.06
N ALA A 46 -16.27 6.54 -40.23
CA ALA A 46 -15.55 5.29 -40.42
C ALA A 46 -15.95 4.60 -41.74
N ASP A 47 -17.19 4.85 -42.16
CA ASP A 47 -17.72 4.46 -43.46
C ASP A 47 -18.00 5.70 -44.30
N ILE A 48 -17.21 5.91 -45.34
CA ILE A 48 -17.54 6.80 -46.46
C ILE A 48 -18.60 6.07 -47.31
N THR A 49 -19.81 5.86 -46.77
CA THR A 49 -20.87 5.14 -47.48
C THR A 49 -22.07 6.02 -47.82
N SER A 50 -22.69 5.69 -48.96
CA SER A 50 -23.92 6.17 -49.59
C SER A 50 -24.22 7.68 -49.63
N SER A 51 -24.20 8.42 -48.52
CA SER A 51 -24.56 9.85 -48.50
C SER A 51 -23.57 10.70 -49.31
N TYR A 52 -22.27 10.54 -49.05
CA TYR A 52 -21.21 11.20 -49.81
C TYR A 52 -21.14 10.71 -51.26
N LEU A 53 -21.37 9.42 -51.51
CA LEU A 53 -21.38 8.85 -52.86
C LEU A 53 -22.56 9.38 -53.71
N SER A 54 -23.71 9.66 -53.09
CA SER A 54 -24.87 10.25 -53.76
C SER A 54 -24.61 11.70 -54.20
N GLU A 55 -23.81 12.45 -53.45
CA GLU A 55 -23.40 13.83 -53.79
C GLU A 55 -22.23 13.87 -54.79
N LEU A 56 -21.61 12.72 -55.05
CA LEU A 56 -20.42 12.58 -55.88
C LEU A 56 -20.72 12.24 -57.34
N GLU A 57 -22.00 12.08 -57.74
CA GLU A 57 -22.38 11.77 -59.13
C GLU A 57 -21.68 12.74 -60.11
N PRO A 58 -20.70 12.26 -60.89
CA PRO A 58 -19.98 13.13 -61.80
C PRO A 58 -20.89 13.42 -63.00
N SER A 59 -21.18 14.70 -63.25
CA SER A 59 -21.93 15.13 -64.42
C SER A 59 -21.24 14.67 -65.70
N MET A 60 -21.87 13.75 -66.45
CA MET A 60 -21.32 13.27 -67.72
C MET A 60 -21.09 14.43 -68.70
N PRO A 61 -19.88 14.57 -69.26
CA PRO A 61 -19.58 15.59 -70.23
C PRO A 61 -20.42 15.46 -71.50
N LYS A 62 -20.96 16.57 -71.98
CA LYS A 62 -21.85 16.60 -73.14
C LYS A 62 -21.22 16.01 -74.42
N TYR A 63 -19.90 16.09 -74.54
CA TYR A 63 -19.15 15.55 -75.69
C TYR A 63 -19.16 14.01 -75.75
N PHE A 64 -19.55 13.30 -74.69
CA PHE A 64 -19.71 11.85 -74.75
C PHE A 64 -20.90 11.42 -75.63
N ASN A 65 -21.88 12.31 -75.83
CA ASN A 65 -22.98 12.05 -76.76
C ASN A 65 -22.54 12.09 -78.24
N ASP A 66 -21.39 12.73 -78.52
CA ASP A 66 -20.84 12.89 -79.87
C ASP A 66 -19.78 11.81 -80.20
N LEU A 67 -19.43 10.96 -79.23
CA LEU A 67 -18.44 9.89 -79.41
C LEU A 67 -19.09 8.62 -79.98
N GLY A 68 -18.41 7.99 -80.94
CA GLY A 68 -18.78 6.66 -81.42
C GLY A 68 -18.63 5.58 -80.34
N THR A 69 -19.49 4.56 -80.39
CA THR A 69 -19.57 3.46 -79.42
C THR A 69 -18.25 2.73 -79.19
N GLN A 70 -17.39 2.63 -80.20
CA GLN A 70 -16.06 2.01 -80.11
C GLN A 70 -15.12 2.80 -79.17
N LYS A 71 -15.10 4.13 -79.25
CA LYS A 71 -14.26 4.97 -78.39
C LYS A 71 -14.78 5.03 -76.95
N LEU A 72 -16.09 4.92 -76.77
CA LEU A 72 -16.69 4.79 -75.44
C LEU A 72 -16.32 3.45 -74.79
N GLN A 73 -16.24 2.37 -75.56
CA GLN A 73 -15.76 1.07 -75.06
C GLN A 73 -14.27 1.10 -74.68
N GLU A 74 -13.42 1.75 -75.48
CA GLU A 74 -12.00 1.95 -75.15
C GLU A 74 -11.84 2.76 -73.85
N LEU A 75 -12.64 3.80 -73.68
CA LEU A 75 -12.66 4.59 -72.44
C LEU A 75 -13.15 3.77 -71.24
N LEU A 76 -14.18 2.93 -71.42
CA LEU A 76 -14.69 2.06 -70.36
C LEU A 76 -13.64 1.04 -69.89
N GLN A 77 -12.78 0.59 -70.82
CA GLN A 77 -11.70 -0.34 -70.53
C GLN A 77 -10.49 0.34 -69.86
N ASP A 78 -10.29 1.65 -70.05
CA ASP A 78 -9.22 2.40 -69.38
C ASP A 78 -9.65 2.92 -68.01
N GLN A 79 -9.47 2.07 -67.00
CA GLN A 79 -9.78 2.35 -65.60
C GLN A 79 -9.03 3.58 -65.06
N LYS A 80 -7.81 3.88 -65.54
CA LYS A 80 -7.02 5.02 -65.04
C LYS A 80 -7.60 6.34 -65.51
N LEU A 81 -8.09 6.40 -66.76
CA LEU A 81 -8.69 7.61 -67.30
C LEU A 81 -10.02 7.94 -66.61
N LEU A 82 -10.84 6.90 -66.36
CA LEU A 82 -12.06 7.00 -65.56
C LEU A 82 -11.78 7.50 -64.13
N GLN A 83 -10.77 6.95 -63.45
CA GLN A 83 -10.37 7.41 -62.12
C GLN A 83 -9.93 8.87 -62.13
N GLY A 84 -9.09 9.28 -63.10
CA GLY A 84 -8.66 10.67 -63.22
C GLY A 84 -9.81 11.64 -63.48
N TYR A 85 -10.83 11.20 -64.23
CA TYR A 85 -12.04 11.99 -64.47
C TYR A 85 -12.88 12.17 -63.20
N ILE A 86 -13.08 11.09 -62.45
CA ILE A 86 -13.81 11.11 -61.17
C ILE A 86 -13.09 12.03 -60.16
N LEU A 87 -11.76 11.95 -60.08
CA LEU A 87 -10.94 12.79 -59.19
C LEU A 87 -10.94 14.29 -59.57
N LYS A 88 -11.28 14.63 -60.83
CA LYS A 88 -11.36 16.02 -61.30
C LYS A 88 -12.63 16.73 -60.81
N ASN A 89 -13.58 16.01 -60.23
CA ASN A 89 -14.80 16.60 -59.69
C ASN A 89 -14.48 17.44 -58.43
N PRO A 90 -14.86 18.74 -58.39
CA PRO A 90 -14.60 19.62 -57.25
C PRO A 90 -15.22 19.14 -55.93
N ASN A 91 -16.23 18.26 -55.97
CA ASN A 91 -16.82 17.68 -54.77
C ASN A 91 -15.83 16.77 -54.01
N PHE A 92 -14.91 16.10 -54.71
CA PHE A 92 -13.84 15.32 -54.04
C PHE A 92 -12.83 16.21 -53.33
N ALA A 93 -12.51 17.37 -53.90
CA ALA A 93 -11.61 18.32 -53.27
C ALA A 93 -12.21 18.91 -51.98
N LYS A 94 -13.53 19.17 -51.98
CA LYS A 94 -14.26 19.60 -50.77
C LYS A 94 -14.25 18.50 -49.70
N LEU A 95 -14.62 17.28 -50.06
CA LEU A 95 -14.60 16.13 -49.15
C LEU A 95 -13.21 15.90 -48.54
N HIS A 96 -12.17 15.97 -49.37
CA HIS A 96 -10.79 15.86 -48.92
C HIS A 96 -10.43 16.93 -47.88
N ASN A 97 -10.82 18.19 -48.13
CA ASN A 97 -10.56 19.28 -47.20
C ASN A 97 -11.34 19.14 -45.89
N ASP A 98 -12.61 18.72 -45.96
CA ASP A 98 -13.43 18.47 -44.77
C ASP A 98 -12.84 17.33 -43.91
N ILE A 99 -12.33 16.27 -44.53
CA ILE A 99 -11.66 15.17 -43.83
C ILE A 99 -10.40 15.66 -43.14
N ILE A 100 -9.57 16.47 -43.83
CA ILE A 100 -8.36 17.04 -43.24
C ILE A 100 -8.70 17.95 -42.07
N GLU A 101 -9.71 18.81 -42.19
CA GLU A 101 -10.12 19.72 -41.12
C GLU A 101 -10.55 18.94 -39.88
N LYS A 102 -11.40 17.91 -40.04
CA LYS A 102 -11.80 17.03 -38.94
C LYS A 102 -10.62 16.30 -38.31
N LEU A 103 -9.67 15.80 -39.11
CA LEU A 103 -8.43 15.18 -38.62
C LEU A 103 -7.62 16.17 -37.77
N THR A 104 -7.46 17.40 -38.23
CA THR A 104 -6.69 18.42 -37.49
C THR A 104 -7.35 18.76 -36.15
N LEU A 105 -8.67 18.91 -36.12
CA LEU A 105 -9.42 19.14 -34.88
C LEU A 105 -9.29 17.96 -33.90
N GLN A 106 -9.34 16.73 -34.39
CA GLN A 106 -9.13 15.53 -33.57
C GLN A 106 -7.71 15.49 -32.99
N MET A 107 -6.69 15.80 -33.80
CA MET A 107 -5.31 15.86 -33.33
C MET A 107 -5.13 16.91 -32.22
N GLU A 108 -5.71 18.10 -32.39
CA GLU A 108 -5.65 19.14 -31.35
C GLU A 108 -6.38 18.74 -30.07
N TYR A 109 -7.58 18.17 -30.18
CA TYR A 109 -8.33 17.70 -29.03
C TYR A 109 -7.56 16.62 -28.26
N THR A 110 -6.99 15.65 -28.98
CA THR A 110 -6.22 14.55 -28.38
C THR A 110 -4.97 15.08 -27.67
N LYS A 111 -4.28 16.07 -28.25
CA LYS A 111 -3.15 16.74 -27.59
C LYS A 111 -3.55 17.46 -26.30
N LYS A 112 -4.64 18.25 -26.33
CA LYS A 112 -5.15 18.94 -25.14
C LYS A 112 -5.59 17.95 -24.06
N LEU A 113 -6.20 16.84 -24.46
CA LEU A 113 -6.62 15.79 -23.53
C LEU A 113 -5.40 15.13 -22.88
N LEU A 114 -4.35 14.83 -23.65
CA LEU A 114 -3.10 14.27 -23.16
C LEU A 114 -2.42 15.23 -22.16
N GLU A 115 -2.26 16.51 -22.50
CA GLU A 115 -1.66 17.51 -21.61
C GLU A 115 -2.44 17.67 -20.31
N LYS A 116 -3.79 17.66 -20.38
CA LYS A 116 -4.65 17.72 -19.20
C LYS A 116 -4.48 16.48 -18.33
N TYR A 117 -4.38 15.29 -18.93
CA TYR A 117 -4.18 14.04 -18.21
C TYR A 117 -2.79 13.97 -17.59
N GLU A 118 -1.73 14.29 -18.31
CA GLU A 118 -0.35 14.27 -17.80
C GLU A 118 -0.21 15.25 -16.63
N SER A 119 -0.62 16.50 -16.81
CA SER A 119 -0.50 17.52 -15.76
C SER A 119 -1.34 17.20 -14.50
N ALA A 120 -2.56 16.68 -14.65
CA ALA A 120 -3.41 16.34 -13.51
C ALA A 120 -2.97 15.04 -12.82
N THR A 121 -2.56 14.04 -13.60
CA THR A 121 -2.15 12.73 -13.08
C THR A 121 -0.80 12.83 -12.40
N GLN A 122 0.15 13.57 -12.98
CA GLN A 122 1.47 13.75 -12.41
C GLN A 122 1.42 14.46 -11.05
N LYS A 123 0.61 15.52 -10.92
CA LYS A 123 0.36 16.19 -9.63
C LYS A 123 -0.26 15.24 -8.59
N LYS A 124 -1.20 14.38 -9.01
CA LYS A 124 -1.80 13.38 -8.12
C LYS A 124 -0.76 12.35 -7.66
N VAL A 125 0.05 11.84 -8.59
CA VAL A 125 1.13 10.88 -8.29
C VAL A 125 2.15 11.48 -7.32
N GLU A 126 2.58 12.71 -7.56
CA GLU A 126 3.49 13.44 -6.65
C GLU A 126 2.89 13.60 -5.25
N SER A 127 1.61 14.03 -5.16
CA SER A 127 0.93 14.18 -3.87
C SER A 127 0.77 12.85 -3.12
N LEU A 128 0.52 11.76 -3.85
CA LEU A 128 0.43 10.41 -3.28
C LEU A 128 1.79 9.93 -2.78
N ASN A 129 2.86 10.19 -3.52
CA ASN A 129 4.22 9.83 -3.10
C ASN A 129 4.64 10.59 -1.83
N ILE A 130 4.33 11.89 -1.73
CA ILE A 130 4.57 12.67 -0.50
C ILE A 130 3.83 12.04 0.68
N ARG A 131 2.53 11.76 0.51
CA ARG A 131 1.71 11.17 1.56
C ARG A 131 2.15 9.77 1.96
N LEU A 132 2.62 8.97 1.00
CA LEU A 132 3.19 7.65 1.24
C LEU A 132 4.46 7.75 2.09
N SER A 133 5.33 8.71 1.80
CA SER A 133 6.53 8.99 2.60
C SER A 133 6.17 9.35 4.05
N GLU A 134 5.18 10.23 4.26
CA GLU A 134 4.72 10.59 5.60
C GLU A 134 4.17 9.38 6.38
N TYR A 135 3.48 8.45 5.70
CA TYR A 135 3.01 7.22 6.34
C TYR A 135 4.15 6.28 6.71
N HIS A 136 5.18 6.17 5.87
CA HIS A 136 6.38 5.39 6.20
C HIS A 136 7.09 5.96 7.43
N GLU A 137 7.28 7.27 7.51
CA GLU A 137 7.89 7.91 8.68
C GLU A 137 7.10 7.67 9.97
N LYS A 138 5.76 7.76 9.90
CA LYS A 138 4.88 7.47 11.04
C LYS A 138 4.95 6.00 11.46
N LEU A 139 5.01 5.09 10.49
CA LEU A 139 5.14 3.66 10.76
C LEU A 139 6.49 3.35 11.43
N ASP A 140 7.57 3.96 10.96
CA ASP A 140 8.90 3.79 11.57
C ASP A 140 8.93 4.35 12.99
N ALA A 141 8.33 5.52 13.23
CA ALA A 141 8.18 6.08 14.57
C ALA A 141 7.36 5.16 15.48
N TYR A 142 6.27 4.60 14.98
CA TYR A 142 5.45 3.63 15.72
C TYR A 142 6.24 2.36 16.07
N ASN A 143 6.97 1.80 15.12
CA ASN A 143 7.78 0.61 15.33
C ASN A 143 8.87 0.86 16.39
N ARG A 144 9.54 2.02 16.34
CA ARG A 144 10.51 2.42 17.38
C ARG A 144 9.87 2.51 18.76
N LEU A 145 8.70 3.16 18.84
CA LEU A 145 7.97 3.29 20.10
C LEU A 145 7.52 1.91 20.63
N GLN A 146 7.11 1.01 19.73
CA GLN A 146 6.72 -0.34 20.09
C GLN A 146 7.89 -1.15 20.66
N VAL A 147 9.08 -1.02 20.06
CA VAL A 147 10.31 -1.63 20.59
C VAL A 147 10.64 -1.05 21.97
N GLU A 148 10.61 0.27 22.14
CA GLU A 148 10.86 0.92 23.44
C GLU A 148 9.86 0.48 24.52
N MET A 149 8.59 0.33 24.13
CA MET A 149 7.54 -0.18 25.01
C MET A 149 7.87 -1.61 25.46
N TYR A 150 8.20 -2.52 24.54
CA TYR A 150 8.56 -3.90 24.89
C TYR A 150 9.84 -3.96 25.73
N ASP A 151 10.84 -3.11 25.48
CA ASP A 151 12.05 -3.03 26.30
C ASP A 151 11.75 -2.57 27.74
N LYS A 152 10.77 -1.68 27.92
CA LYS A 152 10.32 -1.26 29.25
C LYS A 152 9.51 -2.35 29.94
N LEU A 153 8.58 -3.00 29.22
CA LEU A 153 7.76 -4.08 29.77
C LEU A 153 8.58 -5.34 30.07
N SER A 154 9.63 -5.63 29.30
CA SER A 154 10.47 -6.81 29.50
C SER A 154 11.07 -6.84 30.90
N LYS A 155 11.41 -5.68 31.49
CA LYS A 155 11.90 -5.57 32.88
C LYS A 155 10.87 -6.03 33.93
N PHE A 156 9.60 -5.97 33.59
CA PHE A 156 8.48 -6.42 34.44
C PHE A 156 7.96 -7.79 34.03
N SER A 157 8.58 -8.45 33.05
CA SER A 157 8.29 -9.85 32.75
C SER A 157 8.54 -10.72 33.98
N LYS A 158 7.76 -11.81 34.10
CA LYS A 158 7.92 -12.81 35.15
C LYS A 158 9.39 -13.23 35.28
N ASP A 159 10.02 -13.58 34.17
CA ASP A 159 11.43 -13.99 34.12
C ASP A 159 12.40 -12.92 34.68
N SER A 160 12.18 -11.64 34.35
CA SER A 160 13.02 -10.55 34.84
C SER A 160 12.82 -10.29 36.33
N VAL A 161 11.58 -10.38 36.81
CA VAL A 161 11.23 -10.27 38.24
C VAL A 161 11.80 -11.44 39.02
N GLU A 162 11.67 -12.67 38.52
CA GLU A 162 12.24 -13.89 39.09
C GLU A 162 13.76 -13.78 39.20
N LYS A 163 14.45 -13.42 38.11
CA LYS A 163 15.90 -13.24 38.11
C LYS A 163 16.35 -12.18 39.11
N THR A 164 15.62 -11.06 39.19
CA THR A 164 15.91 -9.99 40.17
C THR A 164 15.70 -10.49 41.61
N MET A 165 14.65 -11.26 41.87
CA MET A 165 14.39 -11.84 43.20
C MET A 165 15.43 -12.89 43.59
N GLN A 166 15.85 -13.76 42.65
CA GLN A 166 16.94 -14.71 42.86
C GLN A 166 18.25 -14.00 43.21
N GLN A 167 18.60 -12.94 42.48
CA GLN A 167 19.79 -12.14 42.76
C GLN A 167 19.73 -11.50 44.15
N LYS A 168 18.60 -10.90 44.52
CA LYS A 168 18.41 -10.34 45.87
C LYS A 168 18.53 -11.40 46.95
N LEU A 169 17.97 -12.59 46.73
CA LEU A 169 18.07 -13.71 47.66
C LEU A 169 19.52 -14.18 47.85
N SER A 170 20.29 -14.26 46.76
CA SER A 170 21.71 -14.60 46.80
C SER A 170 22.52 -13.57 47.57
N LEU A 171 22.33 -12.27 47.29
CA LEU A 171 22.99 -11.18 48.01
C LEU A 171 22.65 -11.21 49.51
N GLN A 172 21.40 -11.53 49.85
CA GLN A 172 20.98 -11.64 51.24
C GLN A 172 21.62 -12.84 51.96
N ASP A 173 21.81 -13.97 51.27
CA ASP A 173 22.53 -15.13 51.82
C ASP A 173 24.01 -14.82 52.03
N GLU A 174 24.65 -14.13 51.07
CA GLU A 174 26.03 -13.63 51.20
C GLU A 174 26.19 -12.65 52.36
N LYS A 175 25.22 -11.76 52.58
CA LYS A 175 25.21 -10.86 53.74
C LYS A 175 25.13 -11.64 55.05
N CYS A 176 24.27 -12.65 55.13
CA CYS A 176 24.19 -13.53 56.31
C CYS A 176 25.52 -14.26 56.56
N LYS A 177 26.19 -14.75 55.51
CA LYS A 177 27.51 -15.39 55.61
C LYS A 177 28.57 -14.40 56.07
N THR A 178 28.59 -13.20 55.51
CA THR A 178 29.51 -12.12 55.91
C THR A 178 29.39 -11.78 57.40
N ILE A 179 28.16 -11.66 57.91
CA ILE A 179 27.92 -11.40 59.35
C ILE A 179 28.48 -12.54 60.22
N LEU A 180 28.35 -13.79 59.76
CA LEU A 180 28.85 -14.98 60.45
C LEU A 180 30.40 -15.04 60.40
N ASP A 181 30.98 -14.75 59.24
CA ASP A 181 32.43 -14.71 59.03
C ASP A 181 33.09 -13.57 59.82
N GLN A 182 32.42 -12.43 59.99
CA GLN A 182 32.89 -11.33 60.82
C GLN A 182 33.02 -11.72 62.29
N LEU A 183 32.13 -12.59 62.79
CA LEU A 183 32.22 -13.11 64.15
C LEU A 183 33.30 -14.19 64.27
N LEU A 184 33.36 -15.13 63.32
CA LEU A 184 34.28 -16.28 63.38
C LEU A 184 35.75 -15.91 63.16
N ASN A 185 36.04 -14.94 62.30
CA ASN A 185 37.42 -14.59 61.91
C ASN A 185 38.04 -13.49 62.78
N ARG A 186 37.42 -13.15 63.91
CA ARG A 186 37.89 -12.07 64.79
C ARG A 186 38.92 -12.60 65.79
N SER A 187 40.08 -11.94 65.88
CA SER A 187 41.17 -12.32 66.81
C SER A 187 40.99 -11.84 68.26
N SER A 188 40.00 -11.00 68.53
CA SER A 188 39.78 -10.39 69.86
C SER A 188 38.68 -11.14 70.65
N PRO A 189 38.77 -11.21 71.98
CA PRO A 189 37.71 -11.77 72.81
C PRO A 189 36.42 -10.96 72.60
N VAL A 190 35.30 -11.67 72.37
CA VAL A 190 34.00 -11.08 72.09
C VAL A 190 33.28 -10.78 73.40
N ASP A 191 32.76 -9.57 73.54
CA ASP A 191 31.98 -9.15 74.71
C ASP A 191 30.50 -9.60 74.58
N GLU A 192 29.80 -9.80 75.71
CA GLU A 192 28.39 -10.26 75.71
C GLU A 192 27.46 -9.29 74.95
N ILE A 193 27.76 -7.99 74.98
CA ILE A 193 27.01 -6.96 74.25
C ILE A 193 27.15 -7.16 72.73
N GLU A 194 28.35 -7.50 72.26
CA GLU A 194 28.63 -7.74 70.84
C GLU A 194 27.98 -9.05 70.36
N ILE A 195 27.95 -10.09 71.20
CA ILE A 195 27.24 -11.34 70.90
C ILE A 195 25.74 -11.07 70.74
N ASN A 196 25.14 -10.32 71.66
CA ASN A 196 23.71 -9.99 71.59
C ASN A 196 23.39 -9.14 70.36
N HIS A 197 24.27 -8.21 69.98
CA HIS A 197 24.14 -7.44 68.74
C HIS A 197 24.19 -8.34 67.51
N PHE A 198 25.19 -9.23 67.41
CA PHE A 198 25.30 -10.21 66.33
C PHE A 198 24.05 -11.09 66.22
N VAL A 199 23.57 -11.65 67.33
CA VAL A 199 22.39 -12.53 67.33
C VAL A 199 21.17 -11.77 66.80
N SER A 200 20.98 -10.52 67.23
CA SER A 200 19.88 -9.68 66.76
C SER A 200 19.98 -9.38 65.26
N GLU A 201 21.15 -8.96 64.80
CA GLU A 201 21.40 -8.61 63.40
C GLU A 201 21.28 -9.83 62.48
N TYR A 202 21.95 -10.94 62.82
CA TYR A 202 21.87 -12.17 62.05
C TYR A 202 20.44 -12.71 61.98
N LYS A 203 19.69 -12.67 63.09
CA LYS A 203 18.30 -13.11 63.12
C LYS A 203 17.42 -12.25 62.20
N ALA A 204 17.57 -10.93 62.23
CA ALA A 204 16.80 -10.03 61.37
C ALA A 204 17.11 -10.26 59.88
N GLU A 205 18.39 -10.41 59.53
CA GLU A 205 18.81 -10.66 58.15
C GLU A 205 18.39 -12.05 57.65
N ARG A 206 18.42 -13.07 58.53
CA ARG A 206 17.98 -14.43 58.18
C ARG A 206 16.46 -14.54 58.07
N GLN A 207 15.70 -13.80 58.87
CA GLN A 207 14.25 -13.66 58.69
C GLN A 207 13.92 -13.05 57.32
N THR A 208 14.66 -12.00 56.93
CA THR A 208 14.51 -11.36 55.62
C THR A 208 14.82 -12.33 54.48
N TYR A 209 15.88 -13.13 54.62
CA TYR A 209 16.22 -14.19 53.66
C TYR A 209 15.06 -15.18 53.47
N TYR A 210 14.52 -15.76 54.56
CA TYR A 210 13.45 -16.74 54.44
C TYR A 210 12.15 -16.15 53.87
N LEU A 211 11.83 -14.90 54.21
CA LEU A 211 10.71 -14.19 53.62
C LEU A 211 10.87 -14.01 52.11
N MET A 212 12.06 -13.62 51.65
CA MET A 212 12.35 -13.50 50.21
C MET A 212 12.30 -14.86 49.51
N LYS A 213 12.81 -15.91 50.15
CA LYS A 213 12.78 -17.28 49.64
C LYS A 213 11.34 -17.76 49.44
N GLU A 214 10.47 -17.51 50.42
CA GLU A 214 9.06 -17.86 50.34
C GLU A 214 8.34 -17.09 49.23
N LYS A 215 8.59 -15.78 49.11
CA LYS A 215 8.03 -14.95 48.02
C LYS A 215 8.43 -15.46 46.64
N LEU A 216 9.69 -15.88 46.49
CA LEU A 216 10.18 -16.47 45.24
C LEU A 216 9.49 -17.80 44.93
N TYR A 217 9.30 -18.68 45.91
CA TYR A 217 8.54 -19.93 45.69
C TYR A 217 7.09 -19.68 45.29
N ARG A 218 6.43 -18.71 45.93
CA ARG A 218 5.06 -18.32 45.55
C ARG A 218 4.97 -17.80 44.11
N LEU A 219 6.04 -17.15 43.62
CA LEU A 219 6.14 -16.68 42.23
C LEU A 219 6.27 -17.86 41.25
N TYR A 220 7.06 -18.89 41.57
CA TYR A 220 7.16 -20.10 40.75
C TYR A 220 5.87 -20.92 40.69
N GLU A 221 5.11 -20.94 41.78
CA GLU A 221 3.83 -21.64 41.85
C GLU A 221 2.66 -20.87 41.20
N ASP A 222 2.94 -19.75 40.50
CA ASP A 222 1.94 -18.86 39.90
C ASP A 222 0.87 -18.37 40.87
N ARG A 223 1.18 -18.37 42.17
CA ARG A 223 0.28 -17.87 43.23
C ARG A 223 0.27 -16.34 43.31
N VAL A 224 1.21 -15.69 42.63
CA VAL A 224 1.25 -14.24 42.47
C VAL A 224 0.60 -13.91 41.12
N GLY A 225 -0.69 -13.59 41.15
CA GLY A 225 -1.44 -13.27 39.93
C GLY A 225 -1.00 -11.97 39.25
N GLY A 226 -1.30 -11.84 37.96
CA GLY A 226 -1.09 -10.62 37.17
C GLY A 226 0.10 -10.65 36.20
N PHE A 227 0.69 -11.82 35.97
CA PHE A 227 1.74 -12.04 34.95
C PHE A 227 1.25 -12.81 33.71
N ASP A 228 -0.03 -13.19 33.68
CA ASP A 228 -0.74 -13.79 32.52
C ASP A 228 -1.47 -12.73 31.68
#